data_AF-A0A0Z8ERM1-F1
#
_entry.id   AF-A0A0Z8ERM1-F1
#
_cell.length_a   1.000
_cell.length_b   1.000
_cell.length_c   1.000
_cell.angle_alpha   90.00
_cell.angle_beta   90.00
_cell.angle_gamma   90.00
#
_symmetry.space_group_name_H-M   'P 1'
#
loop_
_entity.id
_entity.type
_entity.pdbx_description
1 polymer ?
#
loop_
_entity_poly.entity_id
_entity_poly.type
_entity_poly.pdbx_seq_one_letter_code
_entity_poly.pdbx_strand_id
1 'polypeptide(L)'
;MNNNGLNENAVFNDMEILEIFIDLLYRNLDSDTKLRSSFDSINREVSDFFGIPQKSYIGQLLYIISDVDHIRRSFVDHIEFYYREINKKVKRVVGVSLALEIVQNVHFLEEFDVVMIENIEEFYNSTEVVQNKLARILESYLKTGGKLLVTGCEFDNSNDALSKILYQGNLLNLTC
;
A
#
# COMPACT_ATOMS: atom_id res chain seq x y z
N MET A 1 -22.22 34.34 11.56
CA MET A 1 -22.75 33.43 12.60
C MET A 1 -22.75 32.03 12.02
N ASN A 2 -22.06 31.12 12.71
CA ASN A 2 -21.80 29.73 12.35
C ASN A 2 -23.07 28.92 12.07
N ASN A 3 -22.97 28.02 11.10
CA ASN A 3 -23.43 26.62 11.20
C ASN A 3 -22.93 25.83 9.98
N ASN A 4 -21.62 25.54 9.93
CA ASN A 4 -21.13 24.39 9.17
C ASN A 4 -21.29 23.18 10.09
N GLY A 5 -22.52 22.68 10.18
CA GLY A 5 -22.78 21.38 10.79
C GLY A 5 -22.11 20.31 9.93
N LEU A 6 -21.28 19.50 10.57
CA LEU A 6 -20.74 18.23 10.08
C LEU A 6 -21.79 17.51 9.22
N ASN A 7 -21.59 17.50 7.92
CA ASN A 7 -22.43 16.74 7.01
C ASN A 7 -21.54 16.11 5.93
N GLU A 8 -20.54 15.37 6.39
CA GLU A 8 -19.89 14.33 5.61
C GLU A 8 -20.36 13.02 6.20
N ASN A 9 -21.51 12.54 5.74
CA ASN A 9 -21.82 11.13 5.83
C ASN A 9 -20.77 10.41 4.99
N ALA A 10 -19.64 10.04 5.60
CA ALA A 10 -18.70 9.10 5.01
C ALA A 10 -19.46 7.76 4.88
N VAL A 11 -20.09 7.56 3.73
CA VAL A 11 -20.73 6.30 3.38
C VAL A 11 -19.58 5.36 3.05
N PHE A 12 -19.26 4.47 3.99
CA PHE A 12 -18.34 3.37 3.73
C PHE A 12 -18.81 2.67 2.45
N ASN A 13 -17.90 2.52 1.49
CA ASN A 13 -18.20 1.73 0.31
C ASN A 13 -18.36 0.24 0.70
N ASP A 14 -18.99 -0.55 -0.15
CA ASP A 14 -19.30 -1.95 0.14
C ASP A 14 -18.05 -2.78 0.52
N MET A 15 -16.86 -2.38 0.04
CA MET A 15 -15.58 -3.02 0.37
C MET A 15 -15.12 -2.64 1.78
N GLU A 16 -15.19 -1.37 2.17
CA GLU A 16 -14.85 -0.89 3.52
C GLU A 16 -15.80 -1.49 4.58
N ILE A 17 -17.10 -1.57 4.28
CA ILE A 17 -18.09 -2.21 5.17
C ILE A 17 -17.73 -3.68 5.41
N LEU A 18 -17.28 -4.37 4.35
CA LEU A 18 -16.97 -5.79 4.41
C LEU A 18 -15.63 -6.09 5.10
N GLU A 19 -14.63 -5.24 4.92
CA GLU A 19 -13.36 -5.31 5.67
C GLU A 19 -13.61 -5.15 7.18
N ILE A 20 -14.45 -4.18 7.56
CA ILE A 20 -14.91 -4.00 8.95
C ILE A 20 -15.62 -5.27 9.42
N PHE A 21 -16.45 -5.89 8.58
CA PHE A 21 -17.18 -7.11 8.93
C PHE A 21 -16.27 -8.32 9.14
N ILE A 22 -15.25 -8.50 8.30
CA ILE A 22 -14.26 -9.59 8.40
C ILE A 22 -13.41 -9.42 9.66
N ASP A 23 -12.95 -8.20 9.95
CA ASP A 23 -12.17 -7.90 11.14
C ASP A 23 -13.00 -8.15 12.42
N LEU A 24 -14.26 -7.69 12.45
CA LEU A 24 -15.20 -7.98 13.54
C LEU A 24 -15.47 -9.47 13.71
N LEU A 25 -15.68 -10.21 12.63
CA LEU A 25 -15.89 -11.66 12.66
C LEU A 25 -14.66 -12.36 13.24
N TYR A 26 -13.46 -12.04 12.76
CA TYR A 26 -12.24 -12.67 13.23
C TYR A 26 -11.96 -12.39 14.70
N ARG A 27 -12.19 -11.16 15.17
CA ARG A 27 -12.05 -10.80 16.59
C ARG A 27 -12.93 -11.67 17.49
N ASN A 28 -14.14 -12.00 17.03
CA ASN A 28 -15.14 -12.78 17.77
C ASN A 28 -14.93 -14.30 17.72
N LEU A 29 -14.01 -14.81 16.88
CA LEU A 29 -13.69 -16.24 16.88
C LEU A 29 -12.96 -16.65 18.17
N ASP A 30 -13.31 -17.81 18.70
CA ASP A 30 -12.59 -18.42 19.80
C ASP A 30 -11.17 -18.84 19.37
N SER A 31 -10.29 -18.99 20.35
CA SER A 31 -8.88 -19.31 20.12
C SER A 31 -8.66 -20.65 19.42
N ASP A 32 -9.51 -21.66 19.64
CA ASP A 32 -9.40 -22.96 18.97
C ASP A 32 -9.77 -22.86 17.49
N THR A 33 -10.78 -22.04 17.15
CA THR A 33 -11.15 -21.75 15.76
C THR A 33 -10.08 -20.94 15.04
N LYS A 34 -9.47 -19.94 15.70
CA LYS A 34 -8.32 -19.17 15.16
C LYS A 34 -7.08 -20.05 14.91
N LEU A 35 -6.89 -21.11 15.69
CA LEU A 35 -5.81 -22.10 15.53
C LEU A 35 -6.06 -23.06 14.36
N ARG A 36 -7.33 -23.39 14.08
CA ARG A 36 -7.73 -24.32 13.01
C ARG A 36 -7.90 -23.64 11.66
N SER A 37 -8.13 -22.33 11.65
CA SER A 37 -8.33 -21.53 10.45
C SER A 37 -7.53 -20.24 10.57
N SER A 38 -6.43 -20.13 9.83
CA SER A 38 -5.63 -18.91 9.79
C SER A 38 -6.47 -17.75 9.26
N PHE A 39 -6.13 -16.53 9.68
CA PHE A 39 -6.76 -15.31 9.17
C PHE A 39 -6.75 -15.27 7.63
N ASP A 40 -5.64 -15.70 7.02
CA ASP A 40 -5.47 -15.79 5.58
C ASP A 40 -6.44 -16.77 4.93
N SER A 41 -6.75 -17.90 5.57
CA SER A 41 -7.72 -18.87 5.04
C SER A 41 -9.14 -18.34 5.11
N ILE A 42 -9.51 -17.64 6.19
CA ILE A 42 -10.84 -17.03 6.34
C ILE A 42 -11.00 -15.88 5.35
N ASN A 43 -9.98 -15.02 5.24
CA ASN A 43 -9.98 -13.89 4.32
C ASN A 43 -10.07 -14.36 2.86
N ARG A 44 -9.37 -15.44 2.50
CA ARG A 44 -9.42 -16.04 1.15
C ARG A 44 -10.81 -16.57 0.80
N GLU A 45 -11.40 -17.43 1.63
CA GLU A 45 -12.70 -18.05 1.34
C GLU A 45 -13.84 -17.01 1.35
N VAL A 46 -13.77 -16.00 2.22
CA VAL A 46 -14.74 -14.90 2.23
C VAL A 46 -14.56 -14.00 1.00
N SER A 47 -13.32 -13.66 0.63
CA SER A 47 -13.04 -12.90 -0.59
C SER A 47 -13.50 -13.63 -1.84
N ASP A 48 -13.25 -14.94 -1.93
CA ASP A 48 -13.66 -15.78 -3.06
C ASP A 48 -15.20 -15.89 -3.13
N PHE A 49 -15.91 -16.01 -1.99
CA PHE A 49 -17.38 -16.03 -1.94
C PHE A 49 -18.01 -14.72 -2.44
N PHE A 50 -17.39 -13.57 -2.11
CA PHE A 50 -17.86 -12.26 -2.55
C PHE A 50 -17.30 -11.82 -3.92
N GLY A 51 -16.51 -12.66 -4.58
CA GLY A 51 -15.90 -12.35 -5.89
C GLY A 51 -14.86 -11.23 -5.83
N ILE A 52 -14.25 -11.00 -4.66
CA ILE A 52 -13.22 -9.99 -4.45
C ILE A 52 -11.90 -10.52 -5.03
N PRO A 53 -11.20 -9.76 -5.88
CA PRO A 53 -9.90 -10.18 -6.36
C PRO A 53 -8.93 -10.28 -5.18
N GLN A 54 -8.33 -11.45 -5.00
CA GLN A 54 -7.21 -11.62 -4.06
C GLN A 54 -6.13 -10.60 -4.40
N LYS A 55 -5.55 -9.96 -3.37
CA LYS A 55 -4.48 -8.98 -3.54
C LYS A 55 -3.33 -9.59 -4.34
N SER A 56 -3.00 -8.97 -5.48
CA SER A 56 -2.10 -9.57 -6.46
C SER A 56 -0.63 -9.61 -6.02
N TYR A 57 -0.23 -8.78 -5.06
CA TYR A 57 1.18 -8.54 -4.70
C TYR A 57 1.45 -8.74 -3.19
N ILE A 58 0.70 -9.64 -2.53
CA ILE A 58 0.97 -10.02 -1.14
C ILE A 58 2.42 -10.48 -0.98
N GLY A 59 3.11 -9.92 0.01
CA GLY A 59 4.52 -10.21 0.29
C GLY A 59 5.50 -9.60 -0.71
N GLN A 60 5.06 -8.90 -1.75
CA GLN A 60 5.89 -8.14 -2.69
C GLN A 60 5.78 -6.63 -2.50
N LEU A 61 4.57 -6.13 -2.24
CA LEU A 61 4.29 -4.73 -1.95
C LEU A 61 3.94 -4.56 -0.47
N LEU A 62 4.62 -3.65 0.22
CA LEU A 62 4.29 -3.16 1.54
C LEU A 62 4.10 -1.65 1.49
N TYR A 63 2.90 -1.17 1.86
CA TYR A 63 2.65 0.24 2.08
C TYR A 63 2.58 0.54 3.58
N ILE A 64 3.44 1.42 4.08
CA ILE A 64 3.48 1.86 5.47
C ILE A 64 2.91 3.27 5.57
N ILE A 65 1.91 3.44 6.42
CA ILE A 65 1.31 4.75 6.69
C ILE A 65 1.59 5.12 8.14
N SER A 66 2.08 6.33 8.35
CA SER A 66 2.20 6.94 9.67
C SER A 66 2.24 8.44 9.46
N ASP A 67 1.62 9.21 10.33
CA ASP A 67 1.76 10.67 10.40
C ASP A 67 3.12 11.10 11.00
N VAL A 68 3.85 10.16 11.59
CA VAL A 68 5.12 10.40 12.28
C VAL A 68 6.32 10.05 11.40
N ASP A 69 7.00 11.08 10.88
CA ASP A 69 8.11 10.94 9.91
C ASP A 69 9.27 10.04 10.40
N HIS A 70 9.68 10.16 11.67
CA HIS A 70 10.78 9.35 12.18
C HIS A 70 10.44 7.85 12.28
N ILE A 71 9.15 7.51 12.43
CA ILE A 71 8.70 6.10 12.41
C ILE A 71 8.83 5.56 10.98
N ARG A 72 8.31 6.29 9.98
CA ARG A 72 8.43 5.90 8.56
C ARG A 72 9.89 5.69 8.15
N ARG A 73 10.75 6.67 8.45
CA ARG A 73 12.19 6.60 8.15
C ARG A 73 12.87 5.42 8.83
N SER A 74 12.54 5.16 10.09
CA SER A 74 13.09 4.00 10.80
C SER A 74 12.78 2.69 10.07
N PHE A 75 11.57 2.49 9.56
CA PHE A 75 11.26 1.30 8.76
C PHE A 75 12.07 1.24 7.47
N VAL A 76 12.14 2.34 6.73
CA VAL A 76 12.93 2.42 5.49
C VAL A 76 14.39 2.08 5.75
N ASP A 77 15.00 2.70 6.78
CA ASP A 77 16.40 2.51 7.12
C ASP A 77 16.72 1.05 7.51
N HIS A 78 15.86 0.42 8.33
CA HIS A 78 16.06 -0.97 8.76
C HIS A 78 15.87 -1.97 7.62
N ILE A 79 14.86 -1.77 6.77
CA ILE A 79 14.60 -2.64 5.62
C ILE A 79 15.70 -2.46 4.57
N GLU A 80 16.16 -1.23 4.34
CA GLU A 80 17.28 -0.91 3.45
C GLU A 80 18.56 -1.61 3.92
N PHE A 81 18.88 -1.50 5.22
CA PHE A 81 20.00 -2.18 5.83
C PHE A 81 19.91 -3.70 5.62
N TYR A 82 18.79 -4.32 5.95
CA TYR A 82 18.58 -5.76 5.78
C TYR A 82 18.85 -6.23 4.34
N TYR A 83 18.28 -5.55 3.34
CA TYR A 83 18.43 -5.97 1.95
C TYR A 83 19.85 -5.75 1.43
N ARG A 84 20.54 -4.70 1.88
CA ARG A 84 21.95 -4.50 1.55
C ARG A 84 22.85 -5.59 2.15
N GLU A 85 22.60 -6.01 3.39
CA GLU A 85 23.35 -7.08 4.05
C GLU A 85 23.25 -8.42 3.31
N ILE A 86 22.13 -8.68 2.63
CA ILE A 86 21.96 -9.88 1.78
C ILE A 86 22.33 -9.64 0.31
N ASN A 87 23.14 -8.61 0.02
CA ASN A 87 23.66 -8.25 -1.30
C ASN A 87 22.58 -7.99 -2.37
N LYS A 88 21.44 -7.41 -1.98
CA LYS A 88 20.39 -6.99 -2.91
C LYS A 88 20.63 -5.57 -3.40
N LYS A 89 20.29 -5.31 -4.67
CA LYS A 89 20.31 -3.96 -5.25
C LYS A 89 19.09 -3.20 -4.75
N VAL A 90 19.34 -2.19 -3.91
CA VAL A 90 18.29 -1.35 -3.31
C VAL A 90 18.31 0.04 -3.93
N LYS A 91 17.13 0.53 -4.31
CA LYS A 91 16.89 1.91 -4.71
C LYS A 91 15.95 2.58 -3.73
N ARG A 92 16.40 3.69 -3.16
CA ARG A 92 15.59 4.57 -2.31
C ARG A 92 15.32 5.87 -3.07
N VAL A 93 14.06 6.30 -3.07
CA VAL A 93 13.62 7.50 -3.79
C VAL A 93 12.56 8.23 -2.96
N VAL A 94 12.66 9.55 -2.90
CA VAL A 94 11.65 10.43 -2.27
C VAL A 94 10.76 11.03 -3.37
N GLY A 95 9.52 11.37 -3.05
CA GLY A 95 8.49 11.77 -4.01
C GLY A 95 8.94 12.74 -5.12
N VAL A 96 9.49 13.90 -4.80
CA VAL A 96 10.00 14.86 -5.82
C VAL A 96 11.08 14.25 -6.74
N SER A 97 12.00 13.46 -6.20
CA SER A 97 13.04 12.79 -7.00
C SER A 97 12.45 11.72 -7.91
N LEU A 98 11.42 11.00 -7.44
CA LEU A 98 10.73 9.98 -8.22
C LEU A 98 10.03 10.60 -9.44
N ALA A 99 9.43 11.79 -9.29
CA ALA A 99 8.79 12.49 -10.41
C ALA A 99 9.79 12.82 -11.53
N LEU A 100 11.00 13.24 -11.19
CA LEU A 100 12.07 13.52 -12.15
C LEU A 100 12.54 12.24 -12.85
N GLU A 101 12.72 11.15 -12.11
CA GLU A 101 13.18 9.86 -12.66
C GLU A 101 12.13 9.27 -13.64
N ILE A 102 10.83 9.37 -13.32
CA ILE A 102 9.72 8.93 -14.19
C ILE A 102 9.68 9.68 -15.52
N VAL A 103 10.09 10.94 -15.55
CA VAL A 103 10.16 11.73 -16.79
C VAL A 103 11.30 11.23 -17.68
N GLN A 104 12.40 10.80 -17.07
CA GLN A 104 13.64 10.46 -17.77
C GLN A 104 13.70 9.02 -18.27
N ASN A 105 13.11 8.05 -17.55
CA ASN A 105 13.14 6.65 -17.93
C ASN A 105 11.97 5.89 -17.30
N VAL A 106 11.31 5.00 -18.05
CA VAL A 106 10.18 4.18 -17.58
C VAL A 106 10.58 2.82 -17.01
N HIS A 107 11.81 2.35 -17.28
CA HIS A 107 12.32 1.04 -16.84
C HIS A 107 13.39 1.14 -15.75
N PHE A 108 13.62 2.33 -15.19
CA PHE A 108 14.70 2.56 -14.23
C PHE A 108 14.59 1.74 -12.94
N LEU A 109 13.40 1.24 -12.59
CA LEU A 109 13.22 0.40 -11.41
C LEU A 109 13.64 -1.06 -11.61
N GLU A 110 13.65 -1.55 -12.86
CA GLU A 110 13.82 -2.98 -13.16
C GLU A 110 15.23 -3.51 -12.85
N GLU A 111 16.22 -2.63 -12.69
CA GLU A 111 17.58 -3.02 -12.31
C GLU A 111 17.76 -3.29 -10.81
N PHE A 112 16.74 -2.98 -10.00
CA PHE A 112 16.79 -3.08 -8.54
C PHE A 112 15.94 -4.24 -8.03
N ASP A 113 16.51 -5.03 -7.11
CA ASP A 113 15.76 -6.08 -6.43
C ASP A 113 14.68 -5.50 -5.50
N VAL A 114 14.96 -4.34 -4.89
CA VAL A 114 14.08 -3.66 -3.94
C VAL A 114 14.03 -2.17 -4.22
N VAL A 115 12.84 -1.63 -4.31
CA VAL A 115 12.58 -0.20 -4.47
C VAL A 115 11.81 0.32 -3.25
N MET A 116 12.26 1.44 -2.71
CA MET A 116 11.67 2.10 -1.55
C MET A 116 11.27 3.52 -1.95
N ILE A 117 9.98 3.81 -1.88
CA ILE A 117 9.41 5.12 -2.22
C ILE A 117 8.92 5.79 -0.95
N GLU A 118 9.47 6.96 -0.66
CA GLU A 118 9.08 7.79 0.48
C GLU A 118 8.17 8.94 0.05
N ASN A 119 7.21 9.26 0.92
CA ASN A 119 6.23 10.34 0.75
C ASN A 119 5.42 10.21 -0.54
N ILE A 120 4.79 9.05 -0.75
CA ILE A 120 3.99 8.78 -1.95
C ILE A 120 2.79 9.74 -2.11
N GLU A 121 2.32 10.34 -1.01
CA GLU A 121 1.24 11.31 -0.97
C GLU A 121 1.51 12.57 -1.81
N GLU A 122 2.77 12.87 -2.10
CA GLU A 122 3.15 13.94 -3.03
C GLU A 122 2.55 13.73 -4.43
N PHE A 123 2.19 12.49 -4.78
CA PHE A 123 1.55 12.14 -6.06
C PHE A 123 0.03 12.09 -6.02
N TYR A 124 -0.62 12.11 -4.85
CA TYR A 124 -2.10 12.07 -4.76
C TYR A 124 -2.75 13.32 -5.34
N ASN A 125 -2.06 14.47 -5.27
CA ASN A 125 -2.53 15.72 -5.89
C ASN A 125 -1.95 15.96 -7.30
N SER A 126 -1.26 14.97 -7.88
CA SER A 126 -0.77 15.06 -9.25
C SER A 126 -1.89 14.84 -10.27
N THR A 127 -1.64 15.20 -11.54
CA THR A 127 -2.62 14.97 -12.61
C THR A 127 -2.85 13.48 -12.83
N GLU A 128 -4.06 13.11 -13.30
CA GLU A 128 -4.42 11.73 -13.62
C GLU A 128 -3.42 11.04 -14.56
N VAL A 129 -2.83 11.80 -15.48
CA VAL A 129 -1.79 11.32 -16.41
C VAL A 129 -0.54 10.86 -15.65
N VAL A 130 -0.11 11.63 -14.64
CA VAL A 130 1.07 11.30 -13.81
C VAL A 130 0.77 10.10 -12.93
N GLN A 131 -0.39 10.06 -12.27
CA GLN A 131 -0.81 8.93 -11.43
C GLN A 131 -0.89 7.64 -12.24
N ASN A 132 -1.52 7.67 -13.42
CA ASN A 132 -1.60 6.52 -14.33
C ASN A 132 -0.21 6.06 -14.79
N LYS A 133 0.70 6.99 -15.08
CA LYS A 133 2.06 6.65 -15.51
C LYS A 133 2.84 5.99 -14.38
N LEU A 134 2.82 6.57 -13.19
CA LEU A 134 3.45 6.01 -12.00
C LEU A 134 2.88 4.62 -11.69
N ALA A 135 1.56 4.49 -11.68
CA ALA A 135 0.86 3.23 -11.47
C ALA A 135 1.39 2.13 -12.42
N ARG A 136 1.45 2.39 -13.73
CA ARG A 136 1.97 1.43 -14.71
C ARG A 136 3.42 1.04 -14.46
N ILE A 137 4.26 1.97 -14.03
CA ILE A 137 5.67 1.71 -13.71
C ILE A 137 5.76 0.77 -12.50
N LEU A 138 5.02 1.06 -11.42
CA LEU A 138 4.97 0.21 -10.23
C LEU A 138 4.42 -1.18 -10.55
N GLU A 139 3.37 -1.26 -11.36
CA GLU A 139 2.79 -2.53 -11.80
C GLU A 139 3.77 -3.36 -12.62
N SER A 140 4.48 -2.72 -13.57
CA SER A 140 5.53 -3.38 -14.37
C SER A 140 6.63 -3.95 -13.48
N TYR A 141 7.09 -3.15 -12.51
CA TYR A 141 8.12 -3.56 -11.55
C TYR A 141 7.67 -4.73 -10.66
N LEU A 142 6.42 -4.72 -10.19
CA LEU A 142 5.88 -5.81 -9.38
C LEU A 142 5.72 -7.11 -10.20
N LYS A 143 5.31 -6.99 -11.48
CA LYS A 143 5.18 -8.13 -12.40
C LYS A 143 6.51 -8.83 -12.71
N THR A 144 7.65 -8.15 -12.60
CA THR A 144 8.98 -8.78 -12.74
C THR A 144 9.45 -9.47 -11.46
N GLY A 145 8.68 -9.37 -10.36
CA GLY A 145 8.99 -9.98 -9.07
C GLY A 145 9.73 -9.05 -8.09
N GLY A 146 9.87 -7.76 -8.43
CA GLY A 146 10.48 -6.76 -7.57
C GLY A 146 9.78 -6.59 -6.22
N LYS A 147 10.53 -6.17 -5.19
CA LYS A 147 9.98 -5.85 -3.87
C LYS A 147 9.79 -4.35 -3.75
N LEU A 148 8.57 -3.92 -3.45
CA LEU A 148 8.22 -2.51 -3.35
C LEU A 148 7.84 -2.17 -1.91
N LEU A 149 8.60 -1.26 -1.30
CA LEU A 149 8.24 -0.60 -0.06
C LEU A 149 7.77 0.81 -0.40
N VAL A 150 6.59 1.18 0.06
CA VAL A 150 6.05 2.53 -0.08
C VAL A 150 5.79 3.08 1.31
N THR A 151 6.06 4.37 1.52
CA THR A 151 5.69 5.05 2.76
C THR A 151 4.95 6.35 2.46
N GLY A 152 4.03 6.71 3.35
CA GLY A 152 3.31 7.96 3.26
C GLY A 152 2.60 8.36 4.55
N CYS A 153 2.07 9.58 4.57
CA CYS A 153 1.35 10.12 5.72
C CYS A 153 -0.11 9.64 5.79
N GLU A 154 -0.72 9.33 4.65
CA GLU A 154 -2.14 9.00 4.53
C GLU A 154 -2.38 7.96 3.42
N PHE A 155 -3.48 7.20 3.52
CA PHE A 155 -3.97 6.42 2.38
C PHE A 155 -4.98 7.27 1.62
N ASP A 156 -4.74 7.53 0.34
CA ASP A 156 -5.78 8.10 -0.50
C ASP A 156 -6.78 7.00 -0.90
N ASN A 157 -7.99 7.04 -0.33
CA ASN A 157 -9.06 6.09 -0.68
C ASN A 157 -9.72 6.43 -2.04
N SER A 158 -9.15 7.35 -2.82
CA SER A 158 -9.65 7.64 -4.15
C SER A 158 -9.51 6.42 -5.08
N ASN A 159 -10.43 6.32 -6.03
CA ASN A 159 -10.46 5.23 -7.01
C ASN A 159 -9.43 5.45 -8.16
N ASP A 160 -8.37 6.21 -7.90
CA ASP A 160 -7.33 6.53 -8.87
C ASP A 160 -6.40 5.34 -9.11
N ALA A 161 -5.58 5.42 -10.16
CA ALA A 161 -4.75 4.30 -10.59
C ALA A 161 -3.61 3.97 -9.60
N LEU A 162 -3.07 4.96 -8.89
CA LEU A 162 -2.01 4.76 -7.91
C LEU A 162 -2.56 4.03 -6.70
N SER A 163 -3.67 4.53 -6.12
CA SER A 163 -4.30 3.93 -4.95
C SER A 163 -4.73 2.49 -5.20
N LYS A 164 -5.28 2.21 -6.38
CA LYS A 164 -5.61 0.83 -6.82
C LYS A 164 -4.44 -0.14 -6.70
N ILE A 165 -3.24 0.28 -7.07
CA ILE A 165 -2.04 -0.57 -6.99
C ILE A 165 -1.58 -0.71 -5.55
N LEU A 166 -1.59 0.38 -4.77
CA LEU A 166 -1.20 0.34 -3.37
C LEU A 166 -2.08 -0.63 -2.56
N TYR A 167 -3.37 -0.74 -2.89
CA TYR A 167 -4.29 -1.72 -2.30
C TYR A 167 -3.96 -3.19 -2.64
N GLN A 168 -3.21 -3.47 -3.71
CA GLN A 168 -2.86 -4.84 -4.10
C GLN A 168 -1.74 -5.46 -3.24
N GLY A 169 -1.18 -4.72 -2.29
CA GLY A 169 -0.14 -5.17 -1.37
C GLY A 169 -0.56 -5.26 0.09
N ASN A 170 0.42 -5.56 0.93
CA ASN A 170 0.29 -5.48 2.38
C ASN A 170 0.22 -4.01 2.82
N LEU A 171 -0.65 -3.72 3.79
CA LEU A 171 -0.80 -2.41 4.38
C LEU A 171 -0.43 -2.47 5.87
N LEU A 172 0.46 -1.58 6.30
CA LEU A 172 0.78 -1.36 7.70
C LEU A 172 0.37 0.07 8.06
N ASN A 173 -0.78 0.22 8.69
CA ASN A 173 -1.26 1.52 9.15
C ASN A 173 -0.86 1.75 10.61
N LEU A 174 -0.10 2.82 10.86
CA LEU A 174 0.44 3.23 12.16
C LEU A 174 -0.03 4.64 12.54
N THR A 175 -1.00 5.21 11.83
CA THR A 175 -1.64 6.46 12.27
C THR A 175 -2.45 6.20 13.55
N CYS A 176 -2.39 7.15 14.48
CA CYS A 176 -3.09 7.08 15.76
C CYS A 176 -4.40 7.87 15.75
#